data_AF-A0AAW9I9J1-F1
#
_entry.id   AF-A0AAW9I9J1-F1
#
_cell.length_a   1.000
_cell.length_b   1.000
_cell.length_c   1.000
_cell.angle_alpha   90.00
_cell.angle_beta   90.00
_cell.angle_gamma   90.00
#
_symmetry.space_group_name_H-M   'P 1'
#
loop_
_entity.id
_entity.type
_entity.pdbx_description
1 polymer ?
#
loop_
_entity_poly.entity_id
_entity_poly.type
_entity_poly.pdbx_seq_one_letter_code
_entity_poly.pdbx_strand_id
1 'polypeptide(L)'
;IVPLTFIVIGPITTWLSKMVGTGSLSLYNFSPIIAGLLLGAFWQVFVIFGLHWGLIPIMLLNMSTMGYDSVLAPMFAASFAQTAVVMAIFIKTKDKKMKSLSIAAIISGFFGETEPAIYGITPVYYTHLRAHYTDSYV
;
A
#
# COMPACT_ATOMS: atom_id res chain seq x y z
N ILE A 1 -10.60 24.00 14.00
CA ILE A 1 -9.47 23.64 13.11
C ILE A 1 -9.76 22.37 12.32
N VAL A 2 -10.05 21.24 12.98
CA VAL A 2 -10.36 19.95 12.31
C VAL A 2 -11.41 20.04 11.18
N PRO A 3 -12.55 20.74 11.31
CA PRO A 3 -13.55 20.80 10.23
C PRO A 3 -13.09 21.60 9.01
N LEU A 4 -12.28 22.65 9.20
CA LEU A 4 -11.78 23.49 8.12
C LEU A 4 -10.76 22.74 7.25
N THR A 5 -9.94 21.91 7.87
CA THR A 5 -8.91 21.14 7.15
C THR A 5 -9.55 20.12 6.19
N PHE A 6 -10.66 19.48 6.58
CA PHE A 6 -11.39 18.55 5.72
C PHE A 6 -12.07 19.21 4.51
N ILE A 7 -12.48 20.47 4.62
CA ILE A 7 -13.09 21.23 3.50
C ILE A 7 -12.09 21.44 2.37
N VAL A 8 -10.80 21.54 2.67
CA VAL A 8 -9.74 21.72 1.67
C VAL A 8 -9.15 20.38 1.23
N ILE A 9 -8.79 19.52 2.18
CA ILE A 9 -8.15 18.23 1.89
C ILE A 9 -9.12 17.27 1.20
N GLY A 10 -10.39 17.23 1.62
CA GLY A 10 -11.38 16.30 1.07
C GLY A 10 -11.56 16.43 -0.45
N PRO A 11 -11.80 17.65 -1.00
CA PRO A 11 -11.89 17.86 -2.44
C PRO A 11 -10.61 17.50 -3.19
N ILE A 12 -9.44 17.84 -2.64
CA ILE A 12 -8.14 17.54 -3.26
C ILE A 12 -7.93 16.03 -3.34
N THR A 13 -8.10 15.31 -2.22
CA THR A 13 -7.98 13.85 -2.18
C THR A 13 -8.97 13.20 -3.13
N THR A 14 -10.22 13.67 -3.18
CA THR A 14 -11.23 13.15 -4.11
C THR A 14 -10.83 13.34 -5.57
N TRP A 15 -10.29 14.52 -5.92
CA TRP A 15 -9.83 14.81 -7.26
C TRP A 15 -8.64 13.92 -7.66
N LEU A 16 -7.65 13.78 -6.78
CA LEU A 16 -6.49 12.89 -6.99
C LEU A 16 -6.92 11.43 -7.14
N SER A 17 -7.81 10.92 -6.28
CA SER A 17 -8.32 9.55 -6.37
C SER A 17 -9.10 9.32 -7.68
N LYS A 18 -9.87 10.30 -8.16
CA LYS A 18 -10.52 10.22 -9.48
C LYS A 18 -9.52 10.16 -10.63
N MET A 19 -8.42 10.93 -10.57
CA MET A 19 -7.36 10.83 -11.57
C MET A 19 -6.72 9.44 -11.57
N VAL A 20 -6.40 8.91 -10.40
CA VAL A 20 -5.83 7.56 -10.27
C VAL A 20 -6.83 6.50 -10.78
N GLY A 21 -8.10 6.59 -10.42
CA GLY A 21 -9.13 5.65 -10.88
C GLY A 21 -9.37 5.68 -12.40
N THR A 22 -9.46 6.86 -13.00
CA THR A 22 -9.61 7.00 -14.46
C THR A 22 -8.35 6.62 -15.22
N GLY A 23 -7.17 6.97 -14.69
CA GLY A 23 -5.88 6.56 -15.23
C GLY A 23 -5.67 5.05 -15.16
N SER A 24 -6.06 4.43 -14.04
CA SER A 24 -6.11 2.97 -13.84
C SER A 24 -6.95 2.29 -14.92
N LEU A 25 -8.19 2.74 -15.12
CA LEU A 25 -9.09 2.16 -16.09
C LEU A 25 -8.55 2.32 -17.53
N SER A 26 -7.95 3.46 -17.84
CA SER A 26 -7.33 3.73 -19.14
C SER A 26 -6.14 2.80 -19.39
N LEU A 27 -5.26 2.62 -18.40
CA LEU A 27 -4.16 1.67 -18.44
C LEU A 27 -4.65 0.23 -18.57
N TYR A 28 -5.70 -0.13 -17.85
CA TYR A 28 -6.29 -1.46 -17.89
C TYR A 28 -6.84 -1.80 -19.27
N ASN A 29 -7.53 -0.85 -19.91
CA ASN A 29 -8.03 -1.01 -21.28
C ASN A 29 -6.91 -1.10 -22.32
N PHE A 30 -5.77 -0.46 -22.07
CA PHE A 30 -4.58 -0.59 -22.92
C PHE A 30 -3.86 -1.93 -22.72
N SER A 31 -3.57 -2.28 -21.47
CA SER A 31 -2.95 -3.55 -21.09
C SER A 31 -3.20 -3.84 -19.60
N PRO A 32 -3.99 -4.89 -19.27
CA PRO A 32 -4.22 -5.29 -17.89
C PRO A 32 -2.94 -5.66 -17.14
N ILE A 33 -1.94 -6.19 -17.84
CA ILE A 33 -0.64 -6.56 -17.26
C ILE A 33 0.11 -5.30 -16.81
N ILE A 34 0.22 -4.29 -17.68
CA ILE A 34 0.90 -3.04 -17.36
C ILE A 34 0.16 -2.30 -16.24
N ALA A 35 -1.17 -2.28 -16.31
CA ALA A 35 -2.01 -1.70 -15.26
C ALA A 35 -1.74 -2.34 -13.91
N GLY A 36 -1.75 -3.69 -13.84
CA GLY A 36 -1.49 -4.40 -12.60
C GLY A 36 -0.08 -4.17 -12.05
N LEU A 37 0.94 -4.13 -12.91
CA LEU A 37 2.32 -3.87 -12.52
C LEU A 37 2.48 -2.48 -11.91
N LEU A 38 1.97 -1.45 -12.59
CA LEU A 38 2.06 -0.07 -12.12
C LEU A 38 1.22 0.15 -10.86
N LEU A 39 -0.03 -0.29 -10.85
CA LEU A 39 -0.91 -0.12 -9.71
C LEU A 39 -0.39 -0.86 -8.48
N GLY A 40 0.13 -2.09 -8.65
CA GLY A 40 0.75 -2.83 -7.57
C GLY A 40 2.01 -2.14 -7.02
N ALA A 41 2.86 -1.59 -7.90
CA ALA A 41 4.07 -0.89 -7.51
C ALA A 41 3.78 0.42 -6.75
N PHE A 42 2.76 1.18 -7.18
CA PHE A 42 2.38 2.44 -6.55
C PHE A 42 1.37 2.29 -5.41
N TRP A 43 0.80 1.10 -5.19
CA TRP A 43 -0.21 0.89 -4.14
C TRP A 43 0.28 1.35 -2.77
N GLN A 44 1.47 0.93 -2.36
CA GLN A 44 2.04 1.30 -1.07
C GLN A 44 2.28 2.82 -0.95
N VAL A 45 2.55 3.50 -2.07
CA VAL A 45 2.65 4.97 -2.11
C VAL A 45 1.28 5.60 -1.86
N PHE A 46 0.21 5.05 -2.45
CA PHE A 46 -1.16 5.50 -2.18
C PHE A 46 -1.60 5.25 -0.74
N VAL A 47 -1.09 4.19 -0.10
CA VAL A 47 -1.30 3.94 1.34
C VAL A 47 -0.64 5.02 2.19
N ILE A 48 0.62 5.36 1.90
CA ILE A 48 1.38 6.40 2.62
C ILE A 48 0.68 7.77 2.57
N PHE A 49 0.16 8.15 1.40
CA PHE A 49 -0.54 9.43 1.23
C PHE A 49 -2.05 9.37 1.54
N GLY A 50 -2.58 8.21 1.95
CA GLY A 50 -4.00 8.03 2.25
C GLY A 50 -4.94 8.11 1.03
N LEU A 51 -4.41 8.15 -0.19
CA LEU A 51 -5.19 8.26 -1.43
C LEU A 51 -6.05 7.02 -1.70
N HIS A 52 -5.64 5.87 -1.18
CA HIS A 52 -6.34 4.59 -1.34
C HIS A 52 -7.76 4.61 -0.76
N TRP A 53 -8.01 5.33 0.35
CA TRP A 53 -9.35 5.50 0.89
C TRP A 53 -10.31 6.20 -0.07
N GLY A 54 -9.79 7.13 -0.89
CA GLY A 54 -10.59 7.77 -1.95
C GLY A 54 -10.81 6.86 -3.17
N LEU A 55 -10.02 5.79 -3.33
CA LEU A 55 -10.23 4.79 -4.38
C LEU A 55 -11.34 3.80 -4.02
N ILE A 56 -11.53 3.46 -2.74
CA ILE A 56 -12.56 2.48 -2.31
C ILE A 56 -13.97 2.81 -2.86
N PRO A 57 -14.51 4.06 -2.74
CA PRO A 57 -15.81 4.38 -3.31
C PRO A 57 -15.86 4.26 -4.84
N ILE A 58 -14.74 4.56 -5.53
CA ILE A 58 -14.64 4.44 -6.99
C ILE A 58 -14.67 2.97 -7.39
N MET A 59 -13.98 2.11 -6.65
CA MET A 59 -13.95 0.66 -6.88
C MET A 59 -15.36 0.07 -6.68
N LEU A 60 -16.07 0.47 -5.63
CA LEU A 60 -17.46 0.08 -5.40
C LEU A 60 -18.38 0.55 -6.54
N LEU A 61 -18.20 1.77 -7.02
CA LEU A 61 -18.96 2.30 -8.16
C LEU A 61 -18.68 1.50 -9.43
N ASN A 62 -17.41 1.20 -9.73
CA ASN A 62 -16.99 0.41 -10.87
C ASN A 62 -17.60 -1.01 -10.81
N MET A 63 -17.54 -1.66 -9.65
CA MET A 63 -18.20 -2.94 -9.44
C MET A 63 -19.72 -2.87 -9.65
N SER A 64 -20.38 -1.81 -9.19
CA SER A 64 -21.84 -1.64 -9.35
C SER A 64 -22.27 -1.35 -10.79
N THR A 65 -21.41 -0.70 -11.59
CA THR A 65 -21.78 -0.19 -12.93
C THR A 65 -21.23 -1.05 -14.06
N MET A 66 -20.00 -1.57 -13.90
CA MET A 66 -19.30 -2.38 -14.90
C MET A 66 -19.24 -3.87 -14.51
N GLY A 67 -19.50 -4.21 -13.24
CA GLY A 67 -19.36 -5.57 -12.71
C GLY A 67 -17.94 -5.98 -12.33
N TYR A 68 -16.95 -5.11 -12.57
CA TYR A 68 -15.53 -5.34 -12.25
C TYR A 68 -14.83 -4.02 -11.92
N ASP A 69 -13.62 -4.12 -11.37
CA ASP A 69 -12.75 -2.97 -11.08
C ASP A 69 -11.29 -3.26 -11.49
N SER A 70 -10.59 -2.22 -11.95
CA SER A 70 -9.22 -2.31 -12.45
C SER A 70 -8.14 -2.22 -11.36
N VAL A 71 -8.51 -1.79 -10.14
CA VAL A 71 -7.59 -1.52 -9.02
C VAL A 71 -7.65 -2.65 -7.97
N LEU A 72 -8.80 -3.28 -7.79
CA LEU A 72 -9.07 -4.24 -6.71
C LEU A 72 -8.09 -5.43 -6.70
N ALA A 73 -7.86 -6.07 -7.84
CA ALA A 73 -6.95 -7.21 -7.92
C ALA A 73 -5.47 -6.80 -7.68
N PRO A 74 -4.94 -5.74 -8.33
CA PRO A 74 -3.60 -5.23 -8.04
C PRO A 74 -3.40 -4.79 -6.57
N MET A 75 -4.41 -4.19 -5.96
CA MET A 75 -4.41 -3.84 -4.53
C MET A 75 -4.15 -5.08 -3.67
N PHE A 76 -4.94 -6.14 -3.81
CA PHE A 76 -4.75 -7.35 -3.01
C PHE A 76 -3.38 -7.97 -3.25
N ALA A 77 -2.94 -8.05 -4.51
CA ALA A 77 -1.61 -8.55 -4.83
C ALA A 77 -0.50 -7.75 -4.11
N ALA A 78 -0.59 -6.42 -4.10
CA ALA A 78 0.37 -5.57 -3.39
C ALA A 78 0.30 -5.74 -1.87
N SER A 79 -0.89 -5.89 -1.29
CA SER A 79 -1.05 -6.13 0.14
C SER A 79 -0.48 -7.48 0.56
N PHE A 80 -0.78 -8.56 -0.17
CA PHE A 80 -0.22 -9.88 0.13
C PHE A 80 1.29 -9.95 -0.10
N ALA A 81 1.81 -9.27 -1.12
CA ALA A 81 3.26 -9.16 -1.33
C ALA A 81 3.94 -8.47 -0.14
N GLN A 82 3.37 -7.38 0.37
CA GLN A 82 3.88 -6.68 1.55
C GLN A 82 3.84 -7.57 2.81
N THR A 83 2.75 -8.31 3.00
CA THR A 83 2.63 -9.29 4.08
C THR A 83 3.70 -10.38 3.99
N ALA A 84 3.97 -10.89 2.79
CA ALA A 84 5.02 -11.87 2.55
C ALA A 84 6.42 -11.31 2.86
N VAL A 85 6.69 -10.05 2.54
CA VAL A 85 7.94 -9.36 2.91
C VAL A 85 8.10 -9.30 4.42
N VAL A 86 7.05 -8.90 5.16
CA VAL A 86 7.10 -8.88 6.62
C VAL A 86 7.29 -10.27 7.21
N MET A 87 6.64 -11.30 6.64
CA MET A 87 6.84 -12.68 7.05
C MET A 87 8.29 -13.14 6.84
N ALA A 88 8.90 -12.77 5.71
CA ALA A 88 10.31 -13.04 5.45
C ALA A 88 11.22 -12.31 6.46
N ILE A 89 10.92 -11.06 6.81
CA ILE A 89 11.62 -10.30 7.86
C ILE A 89 11.49 -11.00 9.21
N PHE A 90 10.30 -11.45 9.59
CA PHE A 90 10.06 -12.17 10.85
C PHE A 90 10.91 -13.45 10.98
N ILE A 91 11.02 -14.21 9.89
CA ILE A 91 11.83 -15.43 9.85
C ILE A 91 13.32 -15.10 9.94
N LYS A 92 13.78 -14.06 9.22
CA LYS A 92 15.21 -13.72 9.09
C LYS A 92 15.78 -12.91 10.25
N THR A 93 14.98 -12.05 10.87
CA THR A 93 15.46 -11.14 11.91
C THR A 93 15.77 -11.89 13.22
N LYS A 94 16.84 -11.49 13.90
CA LYS A 94 17.18 -11.98 15.25
C LYS A 94 16.72 -11.00 16.36
N ASP A 95 16.30 -9.80 15.98
CA ASP A 95 15.84 -8.78 16.90
C ASP A 95 14.46 -9.16 17.47
N LYS A 96 14.37 -9.29 18.80
CA LYS A 96 13.13 -9.68 19.50
C LYS A 96 12.01 -8.63 19.35
N LYS A 97 12.35 -7.35 19.33
CA LYS A 97 11.40 -6.26 19.13
C LYS A 97 10.84 -6.29 17.71
N MET A 98 11.69 -6.48 16.71
CA MET A 98 11.27 -6.61 15.31
C MET A 98 10.38 -7.84 15.10
N LYS A 99 10.73 -8.98 15.72
CA LYS A 99 9.87 -10.17 15.67
C LYS A 99 8.49 -9.92 16.25
N SER A 100 8.42 -9.28 17.42
CA SER A 100 7.15 -8.96 18.09
C SER A 100 6.28 -8.05 17.21
N LEU A 101 6.85 -6.98 16.66
CA LEU A 101 6.14 -6.06 15.76
C LEU A 101 5.65 -6.75 14.49
N SER A 102 6.45 -7.68 13.94
CA SER A 102 6.10 -8.39 12.72
C SER A 102 4.88 -9.28 12.86
N ILE A 103 4.62 -9.87 14.04
CA ILE A 103 3.42 -10.71 14.25
C ILE A 103 2.15 -9.88 14.06
N ALA A 104 2.06 -8.71 14.70
CA ALA A 104 0.91 -7.84 14.59
C ALA A 104 0.69 -7.37 13.13
N ALA A 105 1.77 -7.03 12.44
CA ALA A 105 1.70 -6.61 11.03
C ALA A 105 1.36 -7.75 10.06
N ILE A 106 1.78 -8.99 10.32
CA ILE A 106 1.39 -10.15 9.51
C ILE A 106 -0.11 -10.41 9.64
N ILE A 107 -0.64 -10.36 10.87
CA ILE A 107 -2.08 -10.53 11.11
C ILE A 107 -2.86 -9.43 10.38
N SER A 108 -2.46 -8.18 10.54
CA SER A 108 -3.04 -7.04 9.82
C SER A 108 -3.00 -7.23 8.30
N GLY A 109 -1.83 -7.58 7.76
CA GLY A 109 -1.62 -7.78 6.33
C GLY A 109 -2.41 -8.94 5.75
N PHE A 110 -2.78 -9.94 6.56
CA PHE A 110 -3.67 -11.03 6.16
C PHE A 110 -5.09 -10.54 5.89
N PHE A 111 -5.53 -9.47 6.56
CA PHE A 111 -6.80 -8.80 6.32
C PHE A 111 -6.71 -7.68 5.27
N GLY A 112 -5.57 -7.53 4.60
CA GLY A 112 -5.35 -6.53 3.54
C GLY A 112 -4.80 -5.19 4.03
N GLU A 113 -4.70 -4.99 5.34
CA GLU A 113 -4.25 -3.76 5.99
C GLU A 113 -2.72 -3.76 6.12
N THR A 114 -2.05 -2.80 5.47
CA THR A 114 -0.58 -2.79 5.30
C THR A 114 0.12 -1.71 6.10
N GLU A 115 -0.63 -0.85 6.78
CA GLU A 115 -0.14 0.29 7.56
C GLU A 115 0.86 -0.14 8.65
N PRO A 116 0.60 -1.20 9.45
CA PRO A 116 1.58 -1.62 10.44
C PRO A 116 2.92 -2.06 9.82
N ALA A 117 2.88 -2.61 8.59
CA ALA A 117 4.06 -3.05 7.87
C ALA A 117 4.87 -1.87 7.29
N ILE A 118 4.20 -0.94 6.62
CA ILE A 118 4.85 0.19 5.94
C ILE A 118 5.36 1.23 6.92
N TYR A 119 4.64 1.48 8.02
CA TYR A 119 5.06 2.48 9.00
C TYR A 119 5.92 1.89 10.12
N GLY A 120 5.61 0.66 10.55
CA GLY A 120 6.23 0.08 11.74
C GLY A 120 7.46 -0.79 11.49
N ILE A 121 7.58 -1.39 10.30
CA ILE A 121 8.56 -2.47 10.05
C ILE A 121 9.52 -2.09 8.93
N THR A 122 9.00 -1.77 7.75
CA THR A 122 9.82 -1.60 6.53
C THR A 122 10.91 -0.53 6.71
N PRO A 123 10.63 0.69 7.23
CA PRO A 123 11.65 1.73 7.40
C PRO A 123 12.65 1.38 8.50
N VAL A 124 12.18 0.76 9.58
CA VAL A 124 13.02 0.35 10.71
C VAL A 124 13.96 -0.77 10.29
N TYR A 125 13.47 -1.77 9.56
CA TYR A 125 14.31 -2.88 9.09
C TYR A 125 15.33 -2.40 8.04
N TYR A 126 14.94 -1.51 7.13
CA TYR A 126 15.85 -0.91 6.15
C TYR A 126 17.00 -0.13 6.80
N THR A 127 16.70 0.67 7.84
CA THR A 127 17.74 1.42 8.57
C THR A 127 18.72 0.49 9.28
N HIS A 128 18.25 -0.62 9.86
CA HIS A 128 19.13 -1.64 10.45
C HIS A 128 20.01 -2.32 9.39
N LEU A 129 19.45 -2.71 8.25
CA LEU A 129 20.22 -3.30 7.15
C LEU A 129 21.29 -2.34 6.63
N ARG A 130 20.94 -1.07 6.46
CA ARG A 130 21.86 -0.05 5.99
C ARG A 130 23.02 0.13 6.96
N ALA A 131 22.76 0.24 8.27
CA ALA A 131 23.79 0.37 9.29
C ALA A 131 24.81 -0.77 9.21
N HIS A 132 24.34 -2.02 9.14
CA HIS A 132 25.20 -3.20 8.97
C HIS A 132 26.05 -3.17 7.70
N TYR A 133 25.51 -2.63 6.60
CA TYR A 133 26.28 -2.47 5.37
C TYR A 133 27.34 -1.37 5.49
N THR A 134 27.03 -0.21 6.06
CA THR A 134 28.02 0.87 6.26
C THR A 134 29.16 0.46 7.20
N ASP A 135 28.87 -0.29 8.26
CA ASP A 135 29.89 -0.77 9.21
C ASP A 135 30.81 -1.84 8.59
N SER A 136 30.42 -2.45 7.47
CA SER A 136 31.25 -3.44 6.75
C SER A 136 32.23 -2.83 5.74
N TYR A 137 32.19 -1.51 5.52
CA TYR A 137 33.05 -0.78 4.59
C TYR A 137 33.97 0.27 5.27
N VAL A 138 33.98 0.32 6.60
CA VAL A 138 34.87 1.17 7.43
C VAL A 138 35.69 0.25 8.33
#